data_AF-A0A661W2M0-F1
#
_entry.id   AF-A0A661W2M0-F1
#
_cell.length_a   1.000
_cell.length_b   1.000
_cell.length_c   1.000
_cell.angle_alpha   90.00
_cell.angle_beta   90.00
_cell.angle_gamma   90.00
#
_symmetry.space_group_name_H-M   'P 1'
#
loop_
_entity.id
_entity.type
_entity.pdbx_description
1 polymer ?
#
loop_
_entity_poly.entity_id
_entity_poly.type
_entity_poly.pdbx_seq_one_letter_code
_entity_poly.pdbx_strand_id
1 'polypeptide(L)'
;MPDYADFVRQNLHRFKHVEPFLPFDNPSFGNPRFEDAPYHVLIVRLSPFRDVDRSLPHLFLFHEVRRALPDAFIDLAFFPSAGERALFERKGIPYLIGVQSLRSADEFDLLIISNAYTLELINLPYLLIRSGIPLFSSQRGPEWPIILLGGSNALTTQSIIRENGDSLVDGIFFGEGEGLVGELVRLLQRNAGVDK
;
A
#
# COMPACT_ATOMS: atom_id res chain seq x y z
N MET A 1 6.40 18.40 -0.91
CA MET A 1 6.46 17.26 0.03
C MET A 1 5.64 17.62 1.26
N PRO A 2 4.88 16.68 1.84
CA PRO A 2 4.14 16.93 3.07
C PRO A 2 5.09 17.27 4.23
N ASP A 3 4.64 18.12 5.16
CA ASP A 3 5.39 18.57 6.36
C ASP A 3 5.94 17.39 7.18
N TYR A 4 5.21 16.26 7.20
CA TYR A 4 5.64 15.08 7.95
C TYR A 4 6.82 14.33 7.31
N ALA A 5 7.07 14.43 5.99
CA ALA A 5 8.14 13.66 5.34
C ALA A 5 9.52 14.11 5.84
N ASP A 6 9.73 15.42 5.95
CA ASP A 6 10.95 15.99 6.52
C ASP A 6 11.08 15.67 8.00
N PHE A 7 9.96 15.67 8.73
CA PHE A 7 9.93 15.22 10.11
C PHE A 7 10.42 13.78 10.25
N VAL A 8 9.90 12.83 9.47
CA VAL A 8 10.30 11.41 9.51
C VAL A 8 11.81 11.27 9.26
N ARG A 9 12.33 11.90 8.20
CA ARG A 9 13.76 11.85 7.85
C ARG A 9 14.67 12.39 8.96
N GLN A 10 14.30 13.51 9.57
CA GLN A 10 15.08 14.13 10.66
C GLN A 10 14.96 13.39 12.00
N ASN A 11 13.91 12.57 12.17
CA ASN A 11 13.57 11.95 13.44
C ASN A 11 13.64 10.42 13.44
N LEU A 12 14.32 9.79 12.48
CA LEU A 12 14.47 8.32 12.44
C LEU A 12 14.97 7.73 13.76
N HIS A 13 15.88 8.42 14.46
CA HIS A 13 16.37 7.99 15.78
C HIS A 13 15.26 7.81 16.84
N ARG A 14 14.05 8.33 16.61
CA ARG A 14 12.87 8.20 17.48
C ARG A 14 11.99 6.99 17.13
N PHE A 15 12.23 6.37 15.98
CA PHE A 15 11.53 5.17 15.56
C PHE A 15 12.18 3.97 16.21
N LYS A 16 11.37 3.08 16.79
CA LYS A 16 11.88 1.82 17.38
C LYS A 16 12.36 0.84 16.30
N HIS A 17 11.78 0.95 15.11
CA HIS A 17 12.07 0.13 13.95
C HIS A 17 12.24 1.07 12.76
N VAL A 18 13.50 1.36 12.41
CA VAL A 18 13.86 2.27 11.31
C VAL A 18 14.09 1.52 10.00
N GLU A 19 14.24 0.20 10.07
CA GLU A 19 14.63 -0.67 8.96
C GLU A 19 13.77 -0.47 7.71
N PRO A 20 12.43 -0.29 7.79
CA PRO A 20 11.63 -0.08 6.59
C PRO A 20 11.98 1.22 5.85
N PHE A 21 12.38 2.26 6.57
CA PHE A 21 12.63 3.61 6.05
C PHE A 21 14.10 3.83 5.62
N LEU A 22 14.92 2.78 5.70
CA LEU A 22 16.34 2.84 5.39
C LEU A 22 16.70 1.85 4.26
N PRO A 23 17.58 2.25 3.32
CA PRO A 23 18.04 3.61 3.05
C PRO A 23 16.94 4.44 2.38
N PHE A 24 16.96 5.76 2.59
CA PHE A 24 15.96 6.69 2.00
C PHE A 24 15.95 6.65 0.47
N ASP A 25 17.14 6.55 -0.12
CA ASP A 25 17.34 6.37 -1.55
C ASP A 25 17.85 4.95 -1.78
N ASN A 26 16.96 4.07 -2.23
CA ASN A 26 17.33 2.69 -2.52
C ASN A 26 17.41 2.48 -4.05
N PRO A 27 18.62 2.42 -4.64
CA PRO A 27 18.76 2.18 -6.07
C PRO A 27 18.20 0.82 -6.51
N SER A 28 18.02 -0.13 -5.58
CA SER A 28 17.43 -1.44 -5.90
C SER A 28 15.94 -1.38 -6.25
N PHE A 29 15.23 -0.29 -5.94
CA PHE A 29 13.84 -0.12 -6.37
C PHE A 29 13.74 0.23 -7.88
N GLY A 30 14.79 0.83 -8.45
CA GLY A 30 14.78 1.25 -9.87
C GLY A 30 13.65 2.23 -10.21
N ASN A 31 13.15 2.98 -9.22
CA ASN A 31 12.10 3.97 -9.43
C ASN A 31 12.65 5.20 -10.19
N PRO A 32 11.89 5.79 -11.12
CA PRO A 32 12.11 7.19 -11.50
C PRO A 32 11.79 8.11 -10.32
N ARG A 33 11.95 9.42 -10.49
CA ARG A 33 11.41 10.36 -9.50
C ARG A 33 9.89 10.19 -9.42
N PHE A 34 9.32 10.37 -8.23
CA PHE A 34 7.88 10.30 -8.03
C PHE A 34 7.14 11.22 -9.02
N GLU A 35 7.59 12.47 -9.16
CA GLU A 35 6.92 13.43 -10.07
C GLU A 35 7.03 13.08 -11.56
N ASP A 36 8.01 12.27 -11.95
CA ASP A 36 8.27 11.91 -13.34
C ASP A 36 7.59 10.58 -13.73
N ALA A 37 7.08 9.83 -12.75
CA ALA A 37 6.45 8.54 -12.97
C ALA A 37 5.03 8.71 -13.55
N PRO A 38 4.67 7.98 -14.62
CA PRO A 38 3.33 8.05 -15.20
C PRO A 38 2.28 7.28 -14.38
N TYR A 39 2.70 6.47 -13.40
CA TYR A 39 1.82 5.65 -12.57
C TYR A 39 2.52 5.29 -11.26
N HIS A 40 1.76 5.30 -10.17
CA HIS A 40 2.24 5.12 -8.80
C HIS A 40 1.53 3.94 -8.15
N VAL A 41 2.30 2.96 -7.71
CA VAL A 41 1.78 1.75 -7.07
C VAL A 41 2.33 1.63 -5.66
N LEU A 42 1.44 1.48 -4.68
CA LEU A 42 1.79 1.19 -3.30
C LEU A 42 1.43 -0.26 -2.96
N ILE A 43 2.44 -1.08 -2.66
CA ILE A 43 2.23 -2.46 -2.21
C ILE A 43 2.17 -2.46 -0.68
N VAL A 44 1.03 -2.88 -0.13
CA VAL A 44 0.73 -2.77 1.30
C VAL A 44 0.76 -4.15 1.95
N ARG A 45 1.50 -4.26 3.06
CA ARG A 45 1.44 -5.40 3.97
C ARG A 45 0.65 -5.03 5.22
N LEU A 46 -0.32 -5.85 5.59
CA LEU A 46 -1.17 -5.66 6.77
C LEU A 46 -0.48 -6.04 8.10
N SER A 47 0.82 -6.33 8.05
CA SER A 47 1.66 -6.69 9.19
C SER A 47 2.90 -5.79 9.26
N PRO A 48 3.44 -5.54 10.46
CA PRO A 48 4.70 -4.82 10.62
C PRO A 48 5.83 -5.48 9.82
N PHE A 49 6.74 -4.67 9.30
CA PHE A 49 7.86 -5.14 8.48
C PHE A 49 8.64 -6.28 9.16
N ARG A 50 8.94 -6.15 10.46
CA ARG A 50 9.64 -7.17 11.24
C ARG A 50 8.98 -8.55 11.21
N ASP A 51 7.66 -8.60 11.05
CA ASP A 51 6.92 -9.86 11.04
C ASP A 51 6.89 -10.49 9.63
N VAL A 52 7.25 -9.72 8.60
CA VAL A 52 7.17 -10.12 7.19
C VAL A 52 8.50 -9.93 6.44
N ASP A 53 9.59 -9.55 7.10
CA ASP A 53 10.90 -9.26 6.50
C ASP A 53 11.49 -10.44 5.72
N ARG A 54 11.20 -11.66 6.18
CA ARG A 54 11.58 -12.93 5.54
C ARG A 54 10.52 -13.47 4.58
N SER A 55 9.43 -12.75 4.39
CA SER A 55 8.34 -13.13 3.49
C SER A 55 8.59 -12.57 2.10
N LEU A 56 8.28 -13.34 1.05
CA LEU A 56 8.48 -12.93 -0.34
C LEU A 56 7.29 -12.25 -1.07
N PRO A 57 6.01 -12.30 -0.63
CA PRO A 57 4.89 -11.79 -1.43
C PRO A 57 5.00 -10.33 -1.86
N HIS A 58 5.52 -9.44 -1.02
CA HIS A 58 5.69 -8.03 -1.40
C HIS A 58 6.81 -7.83 -2.43
N LEU A 59 7.88 -8.64 -2.38
CA LEU A 59 8.93 -8.64 -3.39
C LEU A 59 8.46 -9.24 -4.71
N PHE A 60 7.65 -10.30 -4.64
CA PHE A 60 7.00 -10.89 -5.81
C PHE A 60 6.07 -9.88 -6.49
N LEU A 61 5.18 -9.23 -5.73
CA LEU A 61 4.29 -8.20 -6.27
C LEU A 61 5.11 -7.05 -6.87
N PHE A 62 6.16 -6.60 -6.19
CA PHE A 62 7.05 -5.56 -6.70
C PHE A 62 7.63 -5.93 -8.06
N HIS A 63 8.10 -7.18 -8.19
CA HIS A 63 8.67 -7.68 -9.44
C HIS A 63 7.63 -7.78 -10.56
N GLU A 64 6.43 -8.27 -10.27
CA GLU A 64 5.32 -8.33 -11.24
C GLU A 64 4.94 -6.93 -11.74
N VAL A 65 4.82 -5.95 -10.83
CA VAL A 65 4.52 -4.57 -11.18
C VAL A 65 5.67 -3.96 -12.00
N ARG A 66 6.92 -4.10 -11.57
CA ARG A 66 8.07 -3.55 -12.30
C ARG A 66 8.20 -4.13 -13.72
N ARG A 67 7.97 -5.44 -13.88
CA ARG A 67 7.96 -6.08 -15.20
C ARG A 67 6.82 -5.57 -16.07
N ALA A 68 5.68 -5.26 -15.47
CA ALA A 68 4.50 -4.82 -16.17
C ALA A 68 4.54 -3.35 -16.58
N LEU A 69 5.08 -2.50 -15.70
CA LEU A 69 5.21 -1.06 -15.86
C LEU A 69 6.65 -0.63 -15.49
N PRO A 70 7.61 -0.74 -16.43
CA PRO A 70 9.02 -0.45 -16.17
C PRO A 70 9.28 0.96 -15.62
N ASP A 71 8.45 1.93 -15.97
CA ASP A 71 8.60 3.33 -15.59
C ASP A 71 7.69 3.75 -14.41
N ALA A 72 6.94 2.82 -13.79
CA ALA A 72 6.11 3.16 -12.64
C ALA A 72 6.95 3.48 -11.39
N PHE A 73 6.44 4.37 -10.53
CA PHE A 73 6.94 4.48 -9.17
C PHE A 73 6.27 3.39 -8.33
N ILE A 74 7.06 2.55 -7.67
CA ILE A 74 6.57 1.45 -6.85
C ILE A 74 7.12 1.63 -5.44
N ASP A 75 6.25 1.74 -4.45
CA ASP A 75 6.65 1.82 -3.04
C ASP A 75 6.05 0.67 -2.24
N LEU A 76 6.59 0.46 -1.05
CA LEU A 76 6.08 -0.49 -0.07
C LEU A 76 5.50 0.28 1.12
N ALA A 77 4.45 -0.25 1.73
CA ALA A 77 3.97 0.18 3.04
C ALA A 77 3.72 -1.05 3.93
N PHE A 78 3.98 -0.88 5.22
CA PHE A 78 3.79 -1.92 6.22
C PHE A 78 2.93 -1.39 7.35
N PHE A 79 2.21 -2.28 8.02
CA PHE A 79 1.42 -1.88 9.18
C PHE A 79 2.35 -1.29 10.26
N PRO A 80 2.13 -0.05 10.72
CA PRO A 80 3.05 0.58 11.67
C PRO A 80 3.05 -0.18 12.99
N SER A 81 4.24 -0.41 13.55
CA SER A 81 4.45 -0.96 14.89
C SER A 81 3.80 -0.08 15.97
N ALA A 82 3.63 -0.61 17.18
CA ALA A 82 3.01 0.15 18.28
C ALA A 82 3.75 1.47 18.59
N GLY A 83 5.08 1.49 18.45
CA GLY A 83 5.88 2.70 18.64
C GLY A 83 5.65 3.74 17.55
N GLU A 84 5.62 3.31 16.29
CA GLU A 84 5.33 4.16 15.13
C GLU A 84 3.92 4.72 15.20
N ARG A 85 2.92 3.89 15.52
CA ARG A 85 1.54 4.34 15.72
C ARG A 85 1.47 5.50 16.69
N ALA A 86 2.00 5.32 17.91
CA ALA A 86 2.02 6.39 18.92
C ALA A 86 2.74 7.67 18.45
N LEU A 87 3.79 7.54 17.64
CA LEU A 87 4.48 8.71 17.07
C LEU A 87 3.64 9.38 15.98
N PHE A 88 3.05 8.60 15.09
CA PHE A 88 2.25 9.05 13.96
C PHE A 88 1.01 9.80 14.44
N GLU A 89 0.29 9.30 15.46
CA GLU A 89 -0.88 10.03 15.99
C GLU A 89 -0.48 11.38 16.57
N ARG A 90 0.60 11.45 17.35
CA ARG A 90 1.07 12.71 17.94
C ARG A 90 1.53 13.73 16.92
N LYS A 91 1.87 13.28 15.72
CA LYS A 91 2.47 14.11 14.66
C LYS A 91 1.57 14.28 13.44
N GLY A 92 0.36 13.71 13.47
CA GLY A 92 -0.58 13.79 12.35
C GLY A 92 -0.07 13.08 11.09
N ILE A 93 0.75 12.03 11.23
CA ILE A 93 1.29 11.28 10.10
C ILE A 93 0.28 10.19 9.71
N PRO A 94 -0.12 10.09 8.43
CA PRO A 94 -0.94 8.98 7.94
C PRO A 94 -0.28 7.63 8.21
N TYR A 95 -1.07 6.59 8.45
CA TYR A 95 -0.52 5.27 8.72
C TYR A 95 -0.03 4.56 7.45
N LEU A 96 -0.70 4.81 6.33
CA LEU A 96 -0.30 4.33 5.02
C LEU A 96 0.55 5.39 4.33
N ILE A 97 1.85 5.32 4.59
CA ILE A 97 2.88 6.07 3.85
C ILE A 97 3.83 5.10 3.18
N GLY A 98 4.29 5.45 1.98
CA GLY A 98 5.36 4.73 1.31
C GLY A 98 6.66 4.83 2.08
N VAL A 99 7.39 3.72 2.21
CA VAL A 99 8.63 3.68 3.00
C VAL A 99 9.77 4.45 2.34
N GLN A 100 9.83 4.47 1.00
CA GLN A 100 10.85 5.19 0.26
C GLN A 100 10.44 6.66 0.03
N SER A 101 9.25 6.86 -0.49
CA SER A 101 8.76 8.18 -0.91
C SER A 101 8.33 9.07 0.26
N LEU A 102 7.90 8.45 1.37
CA LEU A 102 7.17 9.10 2.46
C LEU A 102 5.92 9.87 1.98
N ARG A 103 5.34 9.44 0.85
CA ARG A 103 4.07 9.96 0.30
C ARG A 103 2.90 9.22 0.94
N SER A 104 1.79 9.90 1.15
CA SER A 104 0.58 9.25 1.68
C SER A 104 -0.10 8.41 0.62
N ALA A 105 -0.83 7.39 1.03
CA ALA A 105 -1.47 6.44 0.12
C ALA A 105 -2.45 7.08 -0.89
N ASP A 106 -3.05 8.22 -0.56
CA ASP A 106 -3.91 8.99 -1.47
C ASP A 106 -3.14 9.68 -2.62
N GLU A 107 -1.82 9.75 -2.55
CA GLU A 107 -0.97 10.25 -3.65
C GLU A 107 -0.61 9.16 -4.68
N PHE A 108 -1.09 7.93 -4.50
CA PHE A 108 -0.84 6.81 -5.41
C PHE A 108 -2.06 6.53 -6.29
N ASP A 109 -1.85 5.91 -7.45
CA ASP A 109 -2.92 5.50 -8.37
C ASP A 109 -3.53 4.15 -7.96
N LEU A 110 -2.69 3.24 -7.43
CA LEU A 110 -3.06 1.87 -7.11
C LEU A 110 -2.45 1.40 -5.79
N LEU A 111 -3.29 0.87 -4.90
CA LEU A 111 -2.90 0.13 -3.71
C LEU A 111 -3.09 -1.37 -3.94
N ILE A 112 -2.04 -2.16 -3.74
CA ILE A 112 -2.08 -3.62 -3.78
C ILE A 112 -1.85 -4.15 -2.37
N ILE A 113 -2.92 -4.57 -1.70
CA ILE A 113 -2.88 -5.14 -0.36
C ILE A 113 -2.60 -6.64 -0.45
N SER A 114 -1.50 -7.07 0.14
CA SER A 114 -1.14 -8.47 0.29
C SER A 114 -1.48 -8.96 1.70
N ASN A 115 -2.52 -9.79 1.80
CA ASN A 115 -3.00 -10.37 3.05
C ASN A 115 -2.75 -11.88 3.09
N ALA A 116 -1.88 -12.31 3.99
CA ALA A 116 -1.48 -13.71 4.13
C ALA A 116 -2.34 -14.48 5.14
N TYR A 117 -2.77 -13.82 6.22
CA TYR A 117 -3.49 -14.46 7.33
C TYR A 117 -4.76 -13.70 7.73
N THR A 118 -5.78 -14.45 8.18
CA THR A 118 -7.07 -13.92 8.65
C THR A 118 -6.94 -12.78 9.64
N LEU A 119 -6.06 -12.91 10.63
CA LEU A 119 -5.92 -11.92 11.70
C LEU A 119 -5.35 -10.58 11.22
N GLU A 120 -4.62 -10.54 10.11
CA GLU A 120 -4.10 -9.26 9.59
C GLU A 120 -5.23 -8.43 8.95
N LEU A 121 -6.32 -9.06 8.51
CA LEU A 121 -7.40 -8.37 7.80
C LEU A 121 -8.09 -7.32 8.67
N ILE A 122 -8.09 -7.51 10.00
CA ILE A 122 -8.63 -6.52 10.95
C ILE A 122 -7.83 -5.21 10.97
N ASN A 123 -6.57 -5.23 10.52
CA ASN A 123 -5.73 -4.05 10.44
C ASN A 123 -6.12 -3.13 9.27
N LEU A 124 -6.78 -3.66 8.23
CA LEU A 124 -7.18 -2.91 7.06
C LEU A 124 -8.09 -1.71 7.38
N PRO A 125 -9.26 -1.86 8.03
CA PRO A 125 -10.13 -0.72 8.34
C PRO A 125 -9.40 0.32 9.21
N TYR A 126 -8.55 -0.14 10.13
CA TYR A 126 -7.76 0.75 10.98
C TYR A 126 -6.73 1.55 10.16
N LEU A 127 -6.04 0.94 9.20
CA LEU A 127 -5.12 1.63 8.28
C LEU A 127 -5.83 2.69 7.45
N LEU A 128 -7.00 2.38 6.88
CA LEU A 128 -7.77 3.32 6.06
C LEU A 128 -8.20 4.54 6.89
N ILE A 129 -8.84 4.30 8.05
CA ILE A 129 -9.29 5.38 8.95
C ILE A 129 -8.13 6.27 9.38
N ARG A 130 -6.99 5.68 9.74
CA ARG A 130 -5.81 6.43 10.22
C ARG A 130 -4.98 7.06 9.11
N SER A 131 -5.38 6.87 7.86
CA SER A 131 -4.81 7.52 6.69
C SER A 131 -5.80 8.46 6.01
N GLY A 132 -6.98 8.68 6.60
CA GLY A 132 -8.01 9.55 6.02
C GLY A 132 -8.71 8.99 4.78
N ILE A 133 -8.49 7.71 4.44
CA ILE A 133 -9.10 7.06 3.28
C ILE A 133 -10.53 6.63 3.65
N PRO A 134 -11.55 6.96 2.83
CA PRO A 134 -12.92 6.51 3.04
C PRO A 134 -12.98 4.99 3.15
N LEU A 135 -13.73 4.52 4.15
CA LEU A 135 -13.69 3.13 4.57
C LEU A 135 -14.22 2.20 3.47
N PHE A 136 -15.29 2.61 2.78
CA PHE A 136 -15.97 1.78 1.80
C PHE A 136 -15.72 2.24 0.36
N SER A 137 -15.74 1.28 -0.58
CA SER A 137 -15.54 1.48 -2.01
C SER A 137 -16.53 2.49 -2.59
N SER A 138 -17.81 2.39 -2.20
CA SER A 138 -18.84 3.34 -2.63
C SER A 138 -18.58 4.80 -2.24
N GLN A 139 -17.65 5.05 -1.31
CA GLN A 139 -17.28 6.38 -0.84
C GLN A 139 -16.00 6.93 -1.50
N ARG A 140 -15.35 6.14 -2.35
CA ARG A 140 -14.09 6.49 -3.02
C ARG A 140 -14.35 6.84 -4.47
N GLY A 141 -14.33 8.13 -4.79
CA GLY A 141 -14.35 8.61 -6.17
C GLY A 141 -13.01 8.44 -6.91
N PRO A 142 -12.88 9.05 -8.10
CA PRO A 142 -11.67 9.02 -8.93
C PRO A 142 -10.44 9.64 -8.28
N GLU A 143 -10.61 10.46 -7.24
CA GLU A 143 -9.52 11.09 -6.49
C GLU A 143 -8.80 10.13 -5.53
N TRP A 144 -9.38 8.96 -5.26
CA TRP A 144 -8.77 7.94 -4.40
C TRP A 144 -8.11 6.84 -5.23
N PRO A 145 -7.00 6.25 -4.75
CA PRO A 145 -6.41 5.08 -5.39
C PRO A 145 -7.42 3.95 -5.55
N ILE A 146 -7.25 3.14 -6.58
CA ILE A 146 -7.89 1.83 -6.63
C ILE A 146 -7.24 0.95 -5.56
N ILE A 147 -8.05 0.31 -4.71
CA ILE A 147 -7.58 -0.57 -3.65
C ILE A 147 -7.90 -2.01 -4.03
N LEU A 148 -6.87 -2.80 -4.33
CA LEU A 148 -6.98 -4.23 -4.56
C LEU A 148 -6.50 -5.01 -3.34
N LEU A 149 -7.17 -6.12 -3.04
CA LEU A 149 -6.73 -7.07 -2.01
C LEU A 149 -6.55 -8.45 -2.59
N GLY A 150 -5.42 -9.09 -2.29
CA GLY A 150 -5.16 -10.48 -2.62
C GLY A 150 -4.27 -11.14 -1.58
N GLY A 151 -3.89 -12.38 -1.86
CA GLY A 151 -3.04 -13.21 -0.98
C GLY A 151 -3.72 -14.52 -0.59
N SER A 152 -3.05 -15.30 0.24
CA SER A 152 -3.48 -16.66 0.60
C SER A 152 -4.76 -16.70 1.45
N ASN A 153 -5.18 -15.58 2.02
CA ASN A 153 -6.35 -15.50 2.91
C ASN A 153 -7.69 -15.34 2.16
N ALA A 154 -7.87 -16.09 1.07
CA ALA A 154 -8.93 -15.83 0.12
C ALA A 154 -10.34 -16.04 0.70
N LEU A 155 -10.53 -17.04 1.59
CA LEU A 155 -11.83 -17.36 2.20
C LEU A 155 -12.33 -16.27 3.16
N THR A 156 -11.42 -15.57 3.86
CA THR A 156 -11.83 -14.57 4.87
C THR A 156 -12.13 -13.21 4.24
N THR A 157 -11.79 -13.00 2.97
CA THR A 157 -12.04 -11.71 2.28
C THR A 157 -13.52 -11.33 2.21
N GLN A 158 -14.44 -12.29 2.32
CA GLN A 158 -15.88 -11.99 2.44
C GLN A 158 -16.22 -11.13 3.67
N SER A 159 -15.40 -11.17 4.73
CA SER A 159 -15.65 -10.41 5.97
C SER A 159 -15.52 -8.89 5.81
N ILE A 160 -14.92 -8.43 4.71
CA ILE A 160 -14.79 -7.01 4.38
C ILE A 160 -15.84 -6.52 3.38
N ILE A 161 -16.79 -7.39 3.01
CA ILE A 161 -17.91 -7.10 2.13
C ILE A 161 -19.17 -7.00 2.99
N ARG A 162 -19.93 -5.93 2.81
CA ARG A 162 -21.22 -5.70 3.45
C ARG A 162 -22.33 -6.45 2.73
N GLU A 163 -23.46 -6.61 3.39
CA GLU A 163 -24.66 -7.28 2.83
C GLU A 163 -25.16 -6.61 1.53
N ASN A 164 -24.94 -5.31 1.35
CA ASN A 164 -25.31 -4.58 0.14
C ASN A 164 -24.25 -4.66 -0.98
N GLY A 165 -23.20 -5.46 -0.82
CA GLY A 165 -22.11 -5.63 -1.79
C GLY A 165 -21.00 -4.59 -1.69
N ASP A 166 -21.14 -3.55 -0.86
CA ASP A 166 -20.10 -2.55 -0.65
C ASP A 166 -18.94 -3.12 0.19
N SER A 167 -17.71 -2.70 -0.07
CA SER A 167 -16.52 -3.39 0.43
C SER A 167 -15.46 -2.41 0.94
N LEU A 168 -14.57 -2.87 1.82
CA LEU A 168 -13.40 -2.07 2.23
C LEU A 168 -12.42 -1.83 1.07
N VAL A 169 -12.48 -2.64 0.02
CA VAL A 169 -11.58 -2.57 -1.16
C VAL A 169 -12.39 -2.54 -2.45
N ASP A 170 -11.77 -2.03 -3.51
CA ASP A 170 -12.41 -1.87 -4.82
C ASP A 170 -12.40 -3.17 -5.63
N GLY A 171 -11.46 -4.07 -5.34
CA GLY A 171 -11.41 -5.39 -5.94
C GLY A 171 -10.70 -6.43 -5.08
N ILE A 172 -11.10 -7.69 -5.24
CA ILE A 172 -10.47 -8.84 -4.59
C ILE A 172 -9.90 -9.74 -5.68
N PHE A 173 -8.60 -10.04 -5.59
CA PHE A 173 -7.93 -10.99 -6.45
C PHE A 173 -7.87 -12.36 -5.78
N PHE A 174 -8.51 -13.36 -6.42
CA PHE A 174 -8.54 -14.74 -5.96
C PHE A 174 -7.73 -15.63 -6.91
N GLY A 175 -6.71 -16.32 -6.40
CA GLY A 175 -5.90 -17.27 -7.17
C GLY A 175 -4.40 -16.99 -7.09
N GLU A 176 -3.65 -17.58 -8.02
CA GLU A 176 -2.20 -17.38 -8.13
C GLU A 176 -1.90 -16.09 -8.92
N GLY A 177 -1.05 -15.24 -8.39
CA GLY A 177 -0.78 -13.93 -8.98
C GLY A 177 0.23 -13.93 -10.13
N GLU A 178 0.90 -15.04 -10.41
CA GLU A 178 2.04 -15.12 -11.34
C GLU A 178 1.59 -14.84 -12.78
N GLY A 179 2.16 -13.80 -13.40
CA GLY A 179 1.75 -13.28 -14.70
C GLY A 179 0.46 -12.44 -14.68
N LEU A 180 -0.52 -12.84 -13.87
CA LEU A 180 -1.84 -12.21 -13.82
C LEU A 180 -1.82 -10.84 -13.11
N VAL A 181 -1.00 -10.68 -12.07
CA VAL A 181 -0.86 -9.38 -11.39
C VAL A 181 -0.33 -8.33 -12.36
N GLY A 182 0.68 -8.68 -13.17
CA GLY A 182 1.21 -7.77 -14.18
C GLY A 182 0.19 -7.38 -15.25
N GLU A 183 -0.65 -8.31 -15.69
CA GLU A 183 -1.75 -8.02 -16.62
C GLU A 183 -2.81 -7.09 -16.01
N LEU A 184 -3.21 -7.37 -14.77
CA LEU A 184 -4.17 -6.56 -14.04
C LEU A 184 -3.68 -5.12 -13.86
N VAL A 185 -2.42 -4.96 -13.46
CA VAL A 185 -1.82 -3.63 -13.28
C VAL A 185 -1.74 -2.85 -14.59
N ARG A 186 -1.39 -3.50 -15.72
CA ARG A 186 -1.44 -2.86 -17.04
C ARG A 186 -2.86 -2.46 -17.44
N LEU A 187 -3.84 -3.30 -17.13
CA LEU A 187 -5.24 -3.00 -17.43
C LEU A 187 -5.71 -1.77 -16.64
N LEU A 188 -5.40 -1.71 -15.35
CA LEU A 188 -5.76 -0.57 -14.50
C LEU A 188 -5.06 0.72 -14.95
N GLN A 189 -3.76 0.67 -15.24
CA GLN A 189 -3.01 1.82 -15.72
C GLN A 189 -3.56 2.39 -17.04
N ARG A 190 -4.01 1.53 -17.96
CA ARG A 190 -4.63 1.96 -19.23
C ARG A 190 -6.00 2.61 -19.05
N ASN A 191 -6.69 2.31 -17.95
CA ASN A 191 -8.00 2.85 -17.61
C ASN A 191 -7.94 3.82 -16.43
N ALA A 192 -6.75 4.37 -16.13
CA ALA A 192 -6.59 5.37 -15.10
C ALA A 192 -7.50 6.58 -15.39
N GLY A 193 -8.24 7.03 -14.37
CA GLY A 193 -9.17 8.16 -14.50
C GLY A 193 -10.55 7.80 -15.06
N VAL A 194 -10.87 6.53 -15.29
CA VAL A 194 -12.25 6.06 -15.53
C VAL A 194 -12.95 5.87 -14.17
N ASP A 195 -14.26 6.18 -14.11
CA ASP A 195 -15.06 5.95 -12.91
C ASP A 195 -15.01 4.47 -12.47
N LYS A 196 -14.87 4.25 -11.16
CA LYS A 196 -14.74 2.94 -10.51
C LYS A 196 -16.01 2.11 -10.57
#